data_AF-A0A9D7DZV8-F1
#
_entry.id   AF-A0A9D7DZV8-F1
#
_cell.length_a   1.000
_cell.length_b   1.000
_cell.length_c   1.000
_cell.angle_alpha   90.00
_cell.angle_beta   90.00
_cell.angle_gamma   90.00
#
_symmetry.space_group_name_H-M   'P 1'
#
loop_
_entity.id
_entity.type
_entity.pdbx_description
1 polymer ?
#
loop_
_entity_poly.entity_id
_entity_poly.type
_entity_poly.pdbx_seq_one_letter_code
_entity_poly.pdbx_strand_id
1 'polypeptide(L)'
;MCKATLAYALASQPLQMLHFSGTVTTASIHLPTAGGIAGDGMPIPYAGTLIKIIVFDGSTIRTDSTNVQFAANDRFSLYCQNVGATFTLKTRVNGVSSNLQIASVPFNSTLQVTLVFALNRN
;
A
#
# COMPACT_ATOMS: atom_id res chain seq x y z
N MET A 1 -0.68 25.90 29.52
CA MET A 1 -0.15 24.95 28.51
C MET A 1 -1.32 24.16 27.95
N CYS A 2 -1.64 24.33 26.66
CA CYS A 2 -2.67 23.51 26.01
C CYS A 2 -2.15 22.07 25.96
N LYS A 3 -2.80 21.13 26.65
CA LYS A 3 -2.42 19.71 26.58
C LYS A 3 -2.68 19.24 25.16
N ALA A 4 -1.62 18.83 24.46
CA ALA A 4 -1.78 18.09 23.21
C ALA A 4 -2.67 16.89 23.50
N THR A 5 -3.84 16.84 22.87
CA THR A 5 -4.71 15.69 22.96
C THR A 5 -4.07 14.54 22.19
N LEU A 6 -4.38 13.30 22.59
CA LEU A 6 -3.92 12.10 21.86
C LEU A 6 -4.26 12.18 20.36
N ALA A 7 -5.42 12.77 20.03
CA ALA A 7 -5.83 13.03 18.65
C ALA A 7 -4.88 13.96 17.89
N TYR A 8 -4.38 15.01 18.54
CA TYR A 8 -3.41 15.93 17.95
C TYR A 8 -2.05 15.25 17.74
N ALA A 9 -1.60 14.45 18.71
CA ALA A 9 -0.34 13.72 18.61
C ALA A 9 -0.36 12.73 17.42
N LEU A 10 -1.46 11.97 17.25
CA LEU A 10 -1.64 11.04 16.12
C LEU A 10 -1.69 11.78 14.78
N ALA A 11 -2.38 12.92 14.70
CA ALA A 11 -2.46 13.73 13.47
C ALA A 11 -1.10 14.37 13.08
N SER A 12 -0.20 14.56 14.03
CA SER A 12 1.13 15.16 13.82
C SER A 12 2.23 14.16 13.49
N GLN A 13 1.93 12.85 13.44
CA GLN A 13 2.93 11.82 13.15
C GLN A 13 3.49 11.97 11.72
N PRO A 14 4.80 11.85 11.52
CA PRO A 14 5.40 11.90 10.19
C PRO A 14 4.92 10.70 9.37
N LEU A 15 4.25 10.99 8.25
CA LEU A 15 3.82 9.96 7.32
C LEU A 15 5.02 9.35 6.61
N GLN A 16 5.00 8.03 6.45
CA GLN A 16 5.97 7.31 5.63
C GLN A 16 5.32 6.84 4.34
N MET A 17 6.15 6.72 3.29
CA MET A 17 5.70 6.28 1.97
C MET A 17 6.53 5.09 1.51
N LEU A 18 5.85 4.10 0.92
CA LEU A 18 6.48 2.98 0.23
C LEU A 18 6.01 2.98 -1.22
N HIS A 19 6.97 2.97 -2.14
CA HIS A 19 6.71 3.05 -3.56
C HIS A 19 6.90 1.69 -4.24
N PHE A 20 6.02 1.42 -5.20
CA PHE A 20 6.06 0.27 -6.09
C PHE A 20 5.90 0.77 -7.51
N SER A 21 6.56 0.12 -8.46
CA SER A 21 6.35 0.42 -9.88
C SER A 21 6.53 -0.83 -10.72
N GLY A 22 5.73 -0.98 -11.77
CA GLY A 22 5.87 -2.12 -12.66
C GLY A 22 4.85 -2.12 -13.79
N THR A 23 5.22 -2.78 -14.88
CA THR A 23 4.32 -3.01 -16.00
C THR A 23 3.43 -4.21 -15.70
N VAL A 24 2.12 -4.00 -15.76
CA VAL A 24 1.13 -5.07 -15.70
C VAL A 24 0.65 -5.39 -17.11
N THR A 25 0.59 -6.67 -17.46
CA THR A 25 0.11 -7.12 -18.78
C THR A 25 -1.29 -7.71 -18.64
N THR A 26 -1.42 -9.03 -18.77
CA THR A 26 -2.68 -9.78 -18.67
C THR A 26 -2.64 -10.87 -17.62
N ALA A 27 -1.49 -11.13 -17.00
CA ALA A 27 -1.36 -12.11 -15.93
C ALA A 27 -1.32 -11.42 -14.57
N SER A 28 -1.83 -12.10 -13.53
CA SER A 28 -1.67 -11.61 -12.15
C SER A 28 -0.19 -11.58 -11.78
N ILE A 29 0.25 -10.51 -11.12
CA ILE A 29 1.67 -10.28 -10.83
C ILE A 29 1.86 -9.49 -9.53
N HIS A 30 2.96 -9.74 -8.83
CA HIS A 30 3.41 -8.88 -7.75
C HIS A 30 4.15 -7.66 -8.32
N LEU A 31 3.79 -6.46 -7.87
CA LEU A 31 4.56 -5.27 -8.24
C LEU A 31 5.89 -5.27 -7.48
N PRO A 32 7.01 -5.01 -8.16
CA PRO A 32 8.30 -4.95 -7.49
C PRO A 32 8.40 -3.70 -6.62
N THR A 33 9.20 -3.81 -5.56
CA THR A 33 9.56 -2.73 -4.65
C THR A 33 10.99 -2.93 -4.16
N ALA A 34 11.54 -1.93 -3.47
CA ALA A 34 12.79 -2.06 -2.75
C ALA A 34 12.61 -3.10 -1.63
N GLY A 35 13.32 -4.24 -1.74
CA GLY A 35 13.19 -5.37 -0.79
C GLY A 35 12.68 -6.67 -1.42
N GLY A 36 12.24 -6.65 -2.68
CA GLY A 36 11.84 -7.86 -3.41
C GLY A 36 10.53 -8.49 -2.93
N ILE A 37 10.27 -9.71 -3.39
CA ILE A 37 8.99 -10.44 -3.18
C ILE A 37 9.15 -11.64 -2.23
N ALA A 38 10.38 -12.15 -2.02
CA ALA A 38 10.60 -13.39 -1.27
C ALA A 38 10.32 -13.20 0.24
N GLY A 39 9.24 -13.80 0.75
CA GLY A 39 8.76 -13.64 2.13
C GLY A 39 7.62 -12.61 2.31
N ASP A 40 7.09 -12.12 1.18
CA ASP A 40 5.97 -11.21 0.88
C ASP A 40 6.10 -9.74 1.24
N GLY A 41 7.27 -9.18 0.92
CA GLY A 41 7.44 -7.75 0.69
C GLY A 41 8.39 -7.06 1.67
N MET A 42 8.32 -5.72 1.70
CA MET A 42 9.22 -4.91 2.50
C MET A 42 8.77 -4.92 3.97
N PRO A 43 9.63 -5.29 4.93
CA PRO A 43 9.31 -5.21 6.35
C PRO A 43 9.26 -3.75 6.82
N ILE A 44 8.24 -3.40 7.59
CA ILE A 44 8.11 -2.07 8.22
C ILE A 44 8.56 -2.16 9.69
N PRO A 45 9.56 -1.37 10.13
CA PRO A 45 10.20 -1.58 11.44
C PRO A 45 9.33 -1.19 12.66
N TYR A 46 8.24 -0.47 12.45
CA TYR A 46 7.36 0.01 13.53
C TYR A 46 5.93 -0.40 13.27
N ALA A 47 5.12 -0.51 14.32
CA ALA A 47 3.68 -0.69 14.19
C ALA A 47 3.01 0.61 13.71
N GLY A 48 1.82 0.51 13.12
CA GLY A 48 1.12 1.68 12.63
C GLY A 48 -0.18 1.38 11.91
N THR A 49 -0.62 2.38 11.15
CA THR A 49 -1.81 2.29 10.30
C THR A 49 -1.43 2.62 8.86
N LEU A 50 -1.77 1.74 7.94
CA LEU A 50 -1.75 2.03 6.52
C LEU A 50 -3.02 2.82 6.22
N ILE A 51 -2.85 4.06 5.80
CA ILE A 51 -3.96 5.04 5.70
C ILE A 51 -4.41 5.28 4.26
N LYS A 52 -3.56 4.97 3.27
CA LYS A 52 -3.84 5.27 1.87
C LYS A 52 -3.05 4.42 0.91
N ILE A 53 -3.69 4.08 -0.21
CA ILE A 53 -3.03 3.64 -1.43
C ILE A 53 -3.34 4.65 -2.54
N ILE A 54 -2.33 4.99 -3.33
CA ILE A 54 -2.44 5.89 -4.49
C ILE A 54 -1.85 5.16 -5.68
N VAL A 55 -2.61 5.04 -6.76
CA VAL A 55 -2.21 4.37 -8.00
C VAL A 55 -2.30 5.34 -9.15
N PHE A 56 -1.22 5.48 -9.91
CA PHE A 56 -1.20 6.18 -11.18
C PHE A 56 -0.82 5.20 -12.31
N ASP A 57 -1.60 5.18 -13.38
CA ASP A 57 -1.41 4.28 -14.53
C ASP A 57 -0.87 4.98 -15.80
N GLY A 58 -0.45 6.24 -15.67
CA GLY A 58 -0.06 7.11 -16.79
C GLY A 58 -1.18 8.05 -17.26
N SER A 59 -2.44 7.77 -16.91
CA SER A 59 -3.60 8.58 -17.32
C SER A 59 -4.45 9.05 -16.13
N THR A 60 -4.65 8.18 -15.14
CA THR A 60 -5.64 8.33 -14.09
C THR A 60 -5.03 8.02 -12.73
N ILE A 61 -5.33 8.86 -11.75
CA ILE A 61 -5.02 8.61 -10.35
C ILE A 61 -6.23 7.96 -9.68
N ARG A 62 -6.01 6.84 -9.00
CA ARG A 62 -7.01 6.13 -8.18
C ARG A 62 -6.51 6.06 -6.74
N THR A 63 -7.41 6.21 -5.78
CA THR A 63 -7.06 6.15 -4.35
C THR A 63 -8.10 5.42 -3.53
N ASP A 64 -7.65 4.74 -2.49
CA ASP A 64 -8.47 4.18 -1.42
C ASP A 64 -7.80 4.59 -0.10
N SER A 65 -8.61 4.89 0.91
CA SER A 65 -8.19 5.35 2.23
C SER A 65 -8.78 4.50 3.36
N THR A 66 -9.09 3.24 3.08
CA THR A 66 -9.47 2.26 4.09
C THR A 66 -8.30 1.97 5.02
N ASN A 67 -8.48 2.20 6.32
CA ASN A 67 -7.42 1.99 7.28
C ASN A 67 -7.13 0.50 7.51
N VAL A 68 -5.85 0.13 7.50
CA VAL A 68 -5.37 -1.21 7.86
C VAL A 68 -4.35 -1.09 8.98
N GLN A 69 -4.65 -1.67 10.14
CA GLN A 69 -3.72 -1.73 11.28
C GLN A 69 -2.67 -2.82 11.03
N PHE A 70 -1.42 -2.57 11.44
CA PHE A 70 -0.33 -3.53 11.30
C PHE A 70 0.66 -3.47 12.47
N ALA A 71 1.36 -4.57 12.70
CA ALA A 71 2.37 -4.72 13.73
C ALA A 71 3.77 -4.38 13.21
N ALA A 72 4.71 -4.15 14.13
CA ALA A 72 6.11 -4.00 13.76
C ALA A 72 6.62 -5.29 13.09
N ASN A 73 7.45 -5.11 12.04
CA ASN A 73 7.99 -6.13 11.15
C ASN A 73 6.99 -6.80 10.21
N ASP A 74 5.73 -6.36 10.18
CA ASP A 74 4.81 -6.78 9.11
C ASP A 74 5.38 -6.37 7.75
N ARG A 75 5.22 -7.27 6.78
CA ARG A 75 5.73 -7.12 5.42
C ARG A 75 4.64 -6.70 4.47
N PHE A 76 4.92 -5.69 3.67
CA PHE A 76 3.97 -5.15 2.70
C PHE A 76 4.39 -5.47 1.27
N SER A 77 3.46 -6.04 0.53
CA SER A 77 3.57 -6.24 -0.92
C SER A 77 2.30 -5.80 -1.64
N LEU A 78 2.42 -5.64 -2.96
CA LEU A 78 1.29 -5.34 -3.82
C LEU A 78 1.09 -6.47 -4.82
N TYR A 79 -0.14 -6.92 -4.95
CA TYR A 79 -0.54 -7.96 -5.89
C TYR A 79 -1.61 -7.44 -6.84
N CYS A 80 -1.29 -7.41 -8.12
CA CYS A 80 -2.23 -7.15 -9.20
C CYS A 80 -2.95 -8.45 -9.53
N GLN A 81 -4.19 -8.61 -9.08
CA GLN A 81 -5.00 -9.79 -9.39
C GLN A 81 -5.84 -9.54 -10.65
N ASN A 82 -5.66 -10.37 -11.69
CA ASN A 82 -6.52 -10.33 -12.87
C ASN A 82 -7.95 -10.73 -12.47
N VAL A 83 -8.93 -9.89 -12.79
CA VAL A 83 -10.37 -10.11 -12.55
C VAL A 83 -11.21 -10.01 -13.83
N GLY A 84 -10.64 -10.42 -14.98
CA GLY A 84 -11.30 -10.42 -16.29
C GLY A 84 -10.67 -9.40 -17.24
N ALA A 85 -11.30 -8.23 -17.40
CA ALA A 85 -10.83 -7.17 -18.30
C ALA A 85 -9.94 -6.11 -17.60
N THR A 86 -9.78 -6.22 -16.29
CA THR A 86 -9.02 -5.28 -15.45
C THR A 86 -8.31 -6.04 -14.32
N PHE A 87 -7.40 -5.36 -13.63
CA PHE A 87 -6.82 -5.80 -12.37
C PHE A 87 -7.58 -5.21 -11.17
N THR A 88 -7.61 -5.98 -10.09
CA THR A 88 -7.76 -5.46 -8.73
C THR A 88 -6.38 -5.46 -8.08
N LEU A 89 -5.88 -4.28 -7.74
CA LEU A 89 -4.64 -4.14 -7.00
C LEU A 89 -4.94 -4.31 -5.52
N LYS A 90 -4.33 -5.32 -4.91
CA LYS A 90 -4.52 -5.65 -3.49
C LYS A 90 -3.26 -5.37 -2.71
N THR A 91 -3.39 -4.66 -1.61
CA THR A 91 -2.33 -4.55 -0.62
C THR A 91 -2.29 -5.82 0.21
N ARG A 92 -1.12 -6.46 0.30
CA ARG A 92 -0.92 -7.65 1.12
C ARG A 92 -0.08 -7.32 2.33
N VAL A 93 -0.45 -7.89 3.46
CA VAL A 93 0.29 -7.86 4.72
C VAL A 93 0.66 -9.29 5.06
N ASN A 94 1.95 -9.60 5.11
CA ASN A 94 2.48 -10.95 5.39
C ASN A 94 1.85 -12.08 4.54
N GLY A 95 1.65 -11.88 3.23
CA GLY A 95 1.00 -12.91 2.40
C GLY A 95 -0.52 -12.79 2.30
N VAL A 96 -1.18 -11.96 3.11
CA VAL A 96 -2.66 -11.93 3.16
C VAL A 96 -3.20 -10.64 2.58
N SER A 97 -4.17 -10.73 1.66
CA SER A 97 -4.82 -9.54 1.10
C SER A 97 -5.59 -8.78 2.18
N SER A 98 -5.30 -7.50 2.31
CA SER A 98 -6.04 -6.57 3.16
C SER A 98 -7.28 -6.03 2.44
N ASN A 99 -8.10 -5.27 3.19
CA ASN A 99 -9.28 -4.60 2.64
C ASN A 99 -8.93 -3.35 1.80
N LEU A 100 -7.69 -2.85 1.88
CA LEU A 100 -7.24 -1.70 1.08
C LEU A 100 -6.86 -2.15 -0.33
N GLN A 101 -7.69 -1.79 -1.31
CA GLN A 101 -7.56 -2.25 -2.68
C GLN A 101 -8.06 -1.23 -3.71
N ILE A 102 -7.51 -1.29 -4.92
CA ILE A 102 -7.97 -0.48 -6.05
C ILE A 102 -8.51 -1.42 -7.12
N ALA A 103 -9.80 -1.32 -7.41
CA ALA A 103 -10.44 -2.04 -8.50
C ALA A 103 -10.23 -1.32 -9.85
N SER A 104 -10.55 -2.03 -10.93
CA SER A 104 -10.62 -1.48 -12.29
C SER A 104 -9.32 -0.81 -12.76
N VAL A 105 -8.18 -1.40 -12.43
CA VAL A 105 -6.87 -0.98 -12.95
C VAL A 105 -6.68 -1.57 -14.35
N PRO A 106 -6.33 -0.78 -15.38
CA PRO A 106 -6.28 -1.27 -16.76
C PRO A 106 -5.09 -2.22 -17.01
N PHE A 107 -5.28 -3.13 -17.95
CA PHE A 107 -4.22 -3.98 -18.48
C PHE A 107 -3.19 -3.18 -19.29
N ASN A 108 -2.02 -3.80 -19.50
CA ASN A 108 -0.94 -3.27 -20.34
C ASN A 108 -0.52 -1.84 -19.96
N SER A 109 -0.49 -1.56 -18.66
CA SER A 109 -0.16 -0.25 -18.11
C SER A 109 1.06 -0.33 -17.20
N THR A 110 1.83 0.75 -17.14
CA THR A 110 2.90 0.89 -16.13
C THR A 110 2.29 1.57 -14.91
N LEU A 111 2.21 0.83 -13.82
CA LEU A 111 1.66 1.33 -12.57
C LEU A 111 2.76 1.98 -11.74
N GLN A 112 2.44 3.12 -11.14
CA GLN A 112 3.17 3.73 -10.05
C GLN A 112 2.26 3.75 -8.84
N VAL A 113 2.64 3.04 -7.78
CA VAL A 113 1.81 2.88 -6.59
C VAL A 113 2.55 3.37 -5.36
N THR A 114 1.84 4.12 -4.52
CA THR A 114 2.35 4.60 -3.23
C THR A 114 1.43 4.13 -2.11
N LEU A 115 2.00 3.45 -1.13
CA LEU A 115 1.39 3.18 0.16
C LEU A 115 1.80 4.25 1.16
N VAL A 116 0.85 4.78 1.93
CA VAL A 116 1.09 5.82 2.93
C VAL A 116 0.78 5.29 4.32
N PHE A 117 1.73 5.41 5.23
CA PHE A 117 1.68 4.89 6.59
C PHE A 117 1.71 6.02 7.62
N ALA A 118 0.91 5.90 8.67
CA ALA A 118 1.08 6.62 9.93
C ALA A 118 1.73 5.66 10.94
N LEU A 119 2.98 5.93 11.33
CA LEU A 119 3.73 5.06 12.23
C LEU A 119 3.62 5.49 13.69
N ASN A 120 3.36 4.52 14.56
CA ASN A 120 3.44 4.68 16.00
C ASN A 120 4.91 4.61 16.44
N ARG A 121 5.60 5.74 16.40
CA ARG A 121 6.91 5.88 17.05
C ARG A 121 6.67 6.02 18.55
N ASN A 122 6.95 4.95 19.29
CA ASN A 122 7.07 5.01 20.76
C ASN A 122 8.34 5.75 21.14
#